data_AF-T1BFY0-F1
#
_entry.id   AF-T1BFY0-F1
#
_cell.length_a   1.000
_cell.length_b   1.000
_cell.length_c   1.000
_cell.angle_alpha   90.00
_cell.angle_beta   90.00
_cell.angle_gamma   90.00
#
_symmetry.space_group_name_H-M   'P 1'
#
loop_
_entity.id
_entity.type
_entity.pdbx_description
1 polymer ?
#
loop_
_entity_poly.entity_id
_entity_poly.type
_entity_poly.pdbx_seq_one_letter_code
_entity_poly.pdbx_strand_id
1 'polypeptide(L)'
;MDITHTTEAAYWKAEAERLAGDNARLQAENAALQVRVSELEAQISALTEKVATLTKLVFGTSSEKNKPVEPRRGKDDVTGEKRRRGQQPGSPGHGRRDYSTLETVEVIHDVAQDERICPGCGAPYAAFGEETSYQIDWQVHIVRHLHRRPTYRRTCKCQTRGMLVAPV
;
A
#
# COMPACT_ATOMS: atom_id res chain seq x y z
N MET A 1 -21.79 47.97 -53.30
CA MET A 1 -20.88 47.61 -52.19
C MET A 1 -21.57 46.72 -51.14
N ASP A 2 -22.83 46.31 -51.35
CA ASP A 2 -23.62 45.62 -50.30
C ASP A 2 -23.50 44.08 -50.26
N ILE A 3 -23.05 43.45 -51.34
CA ILE A 3 -22.98 41.97 -51.43
C ILE A 3 -21.82 41.42 -50.60
N THR A 4 -20.69 42.14 -50.53
CA THR A 4 -19.51 41.73 -49.75
C THR A 4 -19.74 41.86 -48.23
N HIS A 5 -20.43 42.92 -47.80
CA HIS A 5 -20.78 43.11 -46.39
C HIS A 5 -21.81 42.08 -45.89
N THR A 6 -22.73 41.64 -46.75
CA THR A 6 -23.69 40.59 -46.39
C THR A 6 -23.03 39.21 -46.29
N THR A 7 -22.02 38.90 -47.11
CA THR A 7 -21.26 37.65 -47.00
C THR A 7 -20.36 37.60 -45.76
N GLU A 8 -19.72 38.71 -45.39
CA GLU A 8 -18.92 38.79 -44.16
C GLU A 8 -19.81 38.64 -42.92
N ALA A 9 -20.96 39.30 -42.88
CA ALA A 9 -21.91 39.17 -41.78
C ALA A 9 -22.46 37.74 -41.64
N ALA A 10 -22.68 37.03 -42.75
CA ALA A 10 -23.08 35.63 -42.73
C ALA A 10 -21.96 34.71 -42.22
N TYR A 11 -20.72 34.95 -42.66
CA TYR A 11 -19.54 34.22 -42.19
C TYR A 11 -19.35 34.36 -40.68
N TRP A 12 -19.37 35.60 -40.16
CA TRP A 12 -19.19 35.84 -38.73
C TRP A 12 -20.31 35.25 -37.87
N LYS A 13 -21.54 35.17 -38.38
CA LYS A 13 -22.65 34.49 -37.70
C LYS A 13 -22.43 32.97 -37.64
N ALA A 14 -22.02 32.35 -38.75
CA ALA A 14 -21.73 30.93 -38.78
C ALA A 14 -20.56 30.55 -37.86
N GLU A 15 -19.51 31.38 -37.83
CA GLU A 15 -18.37 31.18 -36.95
C GLU A 15 -18.72 31.38 -35.47
N ALA A 16 -19.57 32.37 -35.15
CA ALA A 16 -20.07 32.56 -33.78
C ALA A 16 -20.91 31.35 -33.31
N GLU A 17 -21.72 30.77 -34.19
CA GLU A 17 -22.51 29.57 -33.90
C GLU A 17 -21.60 28.35 -33.69
N ARG A 18 -20.56 28.17 -34.52
CA ARG A 18 -19.55 27.12 -34.35
C ARG A 18 -18.83 27.24 -33.02
N LEU A 19 -18.34 28.44 -32.69
CA LEU A 19 -17.63 28.71 -31.43
C LEU A 19 -18.56 28.55 -30.21
N ALA A 20 -19.84 28.89 -30.33
CA ALA A 20 -20.82 28.65 -29.27
C ALA A 20 -21.03 27.14 -29.05
N GLY A 21 -21.12 26.35 -30.13
CA GLY A 21 -21.20 24.89 -30.06
C GLY A 21 -19.97 24.25 -29.42
N ASP A 22 -18.77 24.69 -29.82
CA ASP A 22 -17.51 24.22 -29.24
C ASP A 22 -17.40 24.59 -27.76
N ASN A 23 -17.78 25.82 -27.37
CA ASN A 23 -17.82 26.23 -25.97
C ASN A 23 -18.79 25.39 -25.15
N ALA A 24 -19.98 25.11 -25.67
CA ALA A 24 -20.95 24.27 -24.98
C ALA A 24 -20.41 22.84 -24.77
N ARG A 25 -19.74 22.27 -25.79
CA ARG A 25 -19.08 20.96 -25.69
C ARG A 25 -17.98 20.95 -24.64
N LEU A 26 -17.09 21.94 -24.67
CA LEU A 26 -15.99 22.07 -23.71
C LEU A 26 -16.49 22.31 -22.28
N GLN A 27 -17.59 23.05 -22.11
CA GLN A 27 -18.21 23.23 -20.80
C GLN A 27 -18.81 21.92 -20.27
N ALA A 28 -19.48 21.14 -21.11
CA ALA A 28 -20.01 19.83 -20.74
C ALA A 28 -18.89 18.84 -20.36
N GLU A 29 -17.80 18.82 -21.11
CA GLU A 29 -16.63 18.00 -20.83
C GLU A 29 -15.94 18.41 -19.51
N ASN A 30 -15.74 19.72 -19.30
CA ASN A 30 -15.19 20.23 -18.04
C ASN A 30 -16.07 19.87 -16.84
N ALA A 31 -17.40 19.98 -16.96
CA ALA A 31 -18.31 19.60 -15.90
C ALA A 31 -18.19 18.10 -15.57
N ALA A 32 -18.11 17.23 -16.58
CA ALA A 32 -17.92 15.80 -16.39
C ALA A 32 -16.56 15.47 -15.73
N LEU A 33 -15.48 16.14 -16.17
CA LEU A 33 -14.15 15.99 -15.58
C LEU A 33 -14.13 16.46 -14.12
N GLN A 34 -14.77 17.58 -13.78
CA GLN A 34 -14.87 18.08 -12.41
C GLN A 34 -15.59 17.08 -11.49
N VAL A 35 -16.69 16.48 -11.97
CA VAL A 35 -17.38 15.41 -11.23
C VAL A 35 -16.43 14.24 -10.99
N ARG A 36 -15.70 13.79 -12.01
CA ARG A 36 -14.77 12.66 -11.89
C ARG A 36 -13.62 12.96 -10.92
N VAL A 37 -13.07 14.17 -10.96
CA VAL A 37 -12.03 14.61 -10.02
C VAL A 37 -12.55 14.57 -8.59
N SER A 38 -13.75 15.11 -8.35
CA SER A 38 -14.34 15.10 -7.00
C SER A 38 -14.57 13.68 -6.46
N GLU A 39 -14.97 12.74 -7.33
CA GLU A 39 -15.15 11.34 -6.96
C GLU A 39 -13.82 10.68 -6.59
N LEU A 40 -12.78 10.91 -7.40
CA LEU A 40 -11.44 10.38 -7.15
C LEU A 40 -10.82 10.96 -5.87
N GLU A 41 -11.00 12.25 -5.62
CA GLU A 41 -10.55 12.90 -4.38
C GLU A 41 -11.24 12.30 -3.15
N ALA A 42 -12.55 12.02 -3.23
CA ALA A 42 -13.29 11.33 -2.18
C ALA A 42 -12.81 9.89 -1.96
N GLN A 43 -12.42 9.19 -3.03
CA GLN A 43 -11.83 7.85 -2.90
C GLN A 43 -10.45 7.90 -2.25
N ILE A 44 -9.62 8.88 -2.63
CA ILE A 44 -8.29 9.09 -2.04
C ILE A 44 -8.42 9.39 -0.55
N SER A 45 -9.32 10.28 -0.14
CA SER A 45 -9.54 10.58 1.28
C SER A 45 -9.98 9.33 2.06
N ALA A 46 -10.94 8.56 1.55
CA ALA A 46 -11.38 7.32 2.20
C ALA A 46 -10.28 6.25 2.29
N LEU A 47 -9.43 6.13 1.26
CA LEU A 47 -8.31 5.19 1.27
C LEU A 47 -7.20 5.63 2.22
N THR A 48 -6.87 6.92 2.25
CA THR A 48 -5.86 7.45 3.18
C THR A 48 -6.26 7.26 4.64
N GLU A 49 -7.54 7.44 4.99
CA GLU A 49 -8.05 7.15 6.33
C GLU A 49 -7.90 5.66 6.70
N LYS A 50 -8.21 4.75 5.76
CA LYS A 50 -8.01 3.31 5.95
C LYS A 50 -6.54 2.97 6.16
N VAL A 51 -5.64 3.53 5.35
CA VAL A 51 -4.18 3.34 5.50
C VAL A 51 -3.70 3.86 6.85
N ALA A 52 -4.15 5.04 7.29
CA ALA A 52 -3.79 5.59 8.61
C ALA A 52 -4.28 4.69 9.75
N THR A 53 -5.49 4.15 9.64
CA THR A 53 -6.08 3.22 10.62
C THR A 53 -5.30 1.91 10.68
N LEU A 54 -5.01 1.30 9.53
CA LEU A 54 -4.22 0.08 9.45
C LEU A 54 -2.80 0.28 9.98
N THR A 55 -2.15 1.39 9.63
CA THR A 55 -0.82 1.76 10.15
C THR A 55 -0.85 1.85 11.68
N LYS A 56 -1.85 2.50 12.28
CA LYS A 56 -2.00 2.55 13.75
C LYS A 56 -2.23 1.17 14.37
N LEU A 57 -2.99 0.29 13.73
CA LEU A 57 -3.22 -1.06 14.24
C LEU A 57 -1.96 -1.92 14.20
N VAL A 58 -1.17 -1.82 13.12
CA VAL A 58 0.05 -2.60 12.92
C VAL A 58 1.21 -2.06 13.78
N PHE A 59 1.37 -0.75 13.85
CA PHE A 59 2.55 -0.13 14.49
C PHE A 59 2.25 0.54 15.85
N GLY A 60 0.99 0.81 16.19
CA GLY A 60 0.61 1.55 17.40
C GLY A 60 0.60 0.74 18.69
N THR A 61 0.56 -0.59 18.62
CA THR A 61 0.65 -1.48 19.78
C THR A 61 2.08 -1.82 20.20
N SER A 62 3.07 -1.51 19.36
CA SER A 62 4.50 -1.69 19.70
C SER A 62 5.08 -0.47 20.43
N SER A 63 4.40 0.01 21.47
CA SER A 63 5.07 0.77 22.51
C SER A 63 5.43 -0.22 23.61
N GLU A 64 6.65 -0.77 23.54
CA GLU A 64 7.32 -1.35 24.70
C GLU A 64 7.45 -0.26 25.77
N LYS A 65 6.36 0.01 26.49
CA LYS A 65 6.41 0.74 27.75
C LYS A 65 7.07 -0.20 28.75
N ASN A 66 8.39 -0.19 28.77
CA ASN A 66 9.17 -0.80 29.82
C ASN A 66 8.66 -0.20 31.15
N LYS A 67 8.05 -1.01 32.01
CA LYS A 67 7.66 -0.56 33.36
C LYS A 67 8.92 -0.06 34.05
N PRO A 68 8.90 1.11 34.72
CA PRO A 68 10.04 1.52 35.54
C PRO A 68 10.26 0.43 36.58
N VAL A 69 11.42 -0.24 36.50
CA VAL A 69 11.87 -1.12 37.56
C VAL A 69 12.26 -0.23 38.74
N GLU A 70 11.51 -0.33 39.83
CA GLU A 70 11.81 0.31 41.11
C GLU A 70 13.29 0.07 41.50
N PRO A 71 14.08 1.10 41.83
CA PRO A 71 15.47 0.91 42.17
C PRO A 71 15.58 0.20 43.52
N ARG A 72 16.05 -1.05 43.48
CA ARG A 72 16.50 -1.75 44.69
C ARG A 72 17.63 -0.95 45.32
N ARG A 73 17.41 -0.46 46.55
CA ARG A 73 18.46 0.14 47.38
C ARG A 73 19.44 -0.95 47.81
N GLY A 74 20.50 -1.14 47.03
CA GLY A 74 21.72 -1.83 47.43
C GLY A 74 22.87 -0.84 47.32
N LYS A 75 23.50 -0.52 48.45
CA LYS A 75 24.79 0.18 48.49
C LYS A 75 25.84 -0.78 47.94
N ASP A 76 26.41 -0.48 46.79
CA ASP A 76 27.74 -0.95 46.41
C ASP A 76 28.46 0.17 45.68
N ASP A 77 29.62 0.50 46.22
CA ASP A 77 30.58 1.46 45.71
C ASP A 77 31.11 0.97 44.36
N VAL A 78 30.74 1.65 43.27
CA VAL A 78 31.41 1.50 41.97
C VAL A 78 31.65 2.90 41.42
N THR A 79 32.92 3.31 41.47
CA THR A 79 33.49 4.42 40.71
C THR A 79 33.42 4.10 39.21
N GLY A 80 32.21 4.16 38.64
CA GLY A 80 31.98 4.00 37.21
C GLY A 80 31.72 5.36 36.57
N GLU A 81 32.60 5.82 35.69
CA GLU A 81 32.33 6.96 34.82
C GLU A 81 30.98 6.76 34.12
N LYS A 82 30.11 7.78 34.18
CA LYS A 82 28.81 7.77 33.51
C LYS A 82 29.04 7.47 32.02
N ARG A 83 28.60 6.29 31.57
CA ARG A 83 28.67 5.90 30.15
C ARG A 83 28.09 7.01 29.28
N ARG A 84 28.80 7.34 28.20
CA ARG A 84 28.34 8.35 27.24
C ARG A 84 27.00 7.91 26.67
N ARG A 85 26.06 8.86 26.54
CA ARG A 85 24.78 8.61 25.86
C ARG A 85 25.06 8.31 24.39
N GLY A 86 24.33 7.33 23.84
CA GLY A 86 24.48 6.89 22.45
C GLY A 86 25.18 5.54 22.30
N GLN A 87 25.33 5.12 21.05
CA GLN A 87 26.00 3.86 20.69
C GLN A 87 27.45 3.88 21.19
N GLN A 88 27.87 2.81 21.87
CA GLN A 88 29.21 2.75 22.44
C GLN A 88 30.26 2.49 21.34
N PRO A 89 31.45 3.13 21.40
CA PRO A 89 32.56 2.79 20.51
C PRO A 89 32.87 1.29 20.57
N GLY A 90 32.93 0.63 19.41
CA GLY A 90 33.17 -0.82 19.30
C GLY A 90 31.93 -1.70 19.46
N SER A 91 30.75 -1.13 19.75
CA SER A 91 29.51 -1.91 19.73
C SER A 91 29.09 -2.20 18.28
N PRO A 92 28.66 -3.44 17.97
CA PRO A 92 28.14 -3.75 16.65
C PRO A 92 26.98 -2.83 16.31
N GLY A 93 27.02 -2.22 15.12
CA GLY A 93 25.87 -1.49 14.59
C GLY A 93 24.64 -2.37 14.46
N HIS A 94 23.47 -1.74 14.48
CA HIS A 94 22.27 -2.40 13.97
C HIS A 94 22.45 -2.57 12.45
N GLY A 95 22.87 -3.77 12.05
CA GLY A 95 23.05 -4.12 10.64
C GLY A 95 21.74 -4.12 9.86
N ARG A 96 21.83 -4.39 8.55
CA ARG A 96 20.64 -4.69 7.76
C ARG A 96 19.93 -5.89 8.36
N ARG A 97 18.60 -5.82 8.41
CA ARG A 97 17.79 -6.96 8.86
C ARG A 97 17.99 -8.12 7.90
N ASP A 98 18.29 -9.29 8.46
CA ASP A 98 18.43 -10.52 7.70
C ASP A 98 17.03 -11.07 7.35
N TYR A 99 16.82 -11.34 6.06
CA TYR A 99 15.58 -11.87 5.49
C TYR A 99 15.76 -13.23 4.84
N SER A 100 16.92 -13.87 5.03
CA SER A 100 17.24 -15.20 4.47
C SER A 100 16.29 -16.32 4.92
N THR A 101 15.53 -16.10 5.99
CA THR A 101 14.54 -17.05 6.53
C THR A 101 13.15 -16.89 5.93
N LEU A 102 12.91 -15.85 5.11
CA LEU A 102 11.63 -15.67 4.44
C LEU A 102 11.43 -16.75 3.36
N GLU A 103 10.17 -17.14 3.16
CA GLU A 103 9.78 -17.92 1.98
C GLU A 103 10.20 -17.15 0.72
N THR A 104 11.00 -17.80 -0.12
CA THR A 104 11.58 -17.20 -1.31
C THR A 104 11.06 -17.95 -2.53
N VAL A 105 10.47 -17.21 -3.47
CA VAL A 105 10.06 -17.72 -4.78
C VAL A 105 11.06 -17.21 -5.81
N GLU A 106 11.65 -18.12 -6.58
CA GLU A 106 12.60 -17.77 -7.63
C GLU A 106 11.85 -17.24 -8.87
N VAL A 107 12.26 -16.06 -9.34
CA VAL A 107 11.72 -15.44 -10.56
C VAL A 107 12.88 -15.21 -11.52
N ILE A 108 12.87 -15.95 -12.63
CA ILE A 108 13.90 -15.84 -13.66
C ILE A 108 13.45 -14.80 -14.70
N HIS A 109 14.19 -13.71 -14.80
CA HIS A 109 14.03 -12.70 -15.85
C HIS A 109 15.04 -13.00 -16.96
N ASP A 110 14.63 -13.78 -17.97
CA ASP A 110 15.50 -14.14 -19.09
C ASP A 110 15.22 -13.27 -20.33
N VAL A 111 16.25 -13.07 -21.15
CA VAL A 111 16.16 -12.32 -22.41
C VAL A 111 15.49 -13.19 -23.47
N ALA A 112 14.66 -12.62 -24.35
CA ALA A 112 14.02 -13.40 -25.40
C ALA A 112 15.06 -14.08 -26.32
N GLN A 113 14.78 -15.28 -26.83
CA GLN A 113 15.79 -16.09 -27.53
C GLN A 113 16.30 -15.43 -28.82
N ASP A 114 15.44 -14.73 -29.53
CA ASP A 114 15.73 -13.93 -30.72
C ASP A 114 16.58 -12.69 -30.42
N GLU A 115 16.46 -12.13 -29.22
CA GLU A 115 17.30 -11.03 -28.72
C GLU A 115 18.68 -11.49 -28.24
N ARG A 116 18.89 -12.80 -28.03
CA ARG A 116 20.21 -13.37 -27.66
C ARG A 116 21.16 -13.52 -28.84
N ILE A 117 21.04 -12.68 -29.85
CA ILE A 117 21.89 -12.67 -31.04
C ILE A 117 22.59 -11.31 -31.13
N CYS A 118 23.91 -11.33 -31.36
CA CYS A 118 24.68 -10.10 -31.54
C CYS A 118 24.18 -9.34 -32.77
N PRO A 119 23.74 -8.07 -32.63
CA PRO A 119 23.21 -7.31 -33.76
C PRO A 119 24.28 -6.91 -34.79
N GLY A 120 25.56 -6.99 -34.43
CA GLY A 120 26.68 -6.65 -35.32
C GLY A 120 27.15 -7.81 -36.20
N CYS A 121 27.26 -9.03 -35.63
CA CYS A 121 27.82 -10.19 -36.34
C CYS A 121 26.88 -11.40 -36.44
N GLY A 122 25.73 -11.38 -35.77
CA GLY A 122 24.74 -12.46 -35.79
C GLY A 122 25.12 -13.70 -34.95
N ALA A 123 26.23 -13.66 -34.21
CA ALA A 123 26.60 -14.76 -33.33
C ALA A 123 25.71 -14.79 -32.07
N PRO A 124 25.35 -15.98 -31.55
CA PRO A 124 24.58 -16.09 -30.32
C PRO A 124 25.40 -15.66 -29.10
N TYR A 125 24.76 -14.99 -28.14
CA TYR A 125 25.35 -14.75 -26.83
C TYR A 125 25.47 -16.07 -26.04
N ALA A 126 26.62 -16.28 -25.41
CA ALA A 126 26.82 -17.39 -24.48
C ALA A 126 26.44 -16.98 -23.06
N ALA A 127 25.96 -17.94 -22.25
CA ALA A 127 25.67 -17.70 -20.85
C ALA A 127 26.94 -17.29 -20.08
N PHE A 128 26.88 -16.19 -19.33
CA PHE A 128 28.00 -15.66 -18.56
C PHE A 128 27.51 -15.09 -17.23
N GLY A 129 27.30 -15.99 -16.26
CA GLY A 129 26.88 -15.63 -14.90
C GLY A 129 25.45 -15.10 -14.80
N GLU A 130 25.12 -14.60 -13.62
CA GLU A 130 23.81 -14.04 -13.28
C GLU A 130 23.97 -12.84 -12.33
N GLU A 131 23.06 -11.88 -12.44
CA GLU A 131 22.91 -10.80 -11.47
C GLU A 131 21.71 -11.11 -10.58
N THR A 132 21.95 -11.28 -9.27
CA THR A 132 20.90 -11.61 -8.31
C THR A 132 20.48 -10.36 -7.53
N SER A 133 19.16 -10.13 -7.46
CA SER A 133 18.57 -9.12 -6.57
C SER A 133 17.39 -9.71 -5.81
N TYR A 134 17.07 -9.12 -4.67
CA TYR A 134 15.96 -9.56 -3.82
C TYR A 134 14.90 -8.47 -3.76
N GLN A 135 13.65 -8.85 -4.03
CA GLN A 135 12.47 -8.02 -3.77
C GLN A 135 11.74 -8.59 -2.55
N ILE A 136 11.40 -7.73 -1.59
CA ILE A 136 10.66 -8.12 -0.38
C ILE A 136 9.28 -7.46 -0.45
N ASP A 137 8.26 -8.28 -0.65
CA ASP A 137 6.88 -7.84 -0.67
C ASP A 137 6.20 -8.07 0.69
N TRP A 138 5.46 -7.07 1.17
CA TRP A 138 4.65 -7.19 2.37
C TRP A 138 3.20 -7.50 2.00
N GLN A 139 2.74 -8.71 2.31
CA GLN A 139 1.38 -9.16 2.01
C GLN A 139 0.49 -9.07 3.26
N VAL A 140 -0.63 -8.34 3.17
CA VAL A 140 -1.62 -8.25 4.25
C VAL A 140 -2.88 -9.01 3.84
N HIS A 141 -3.20 -10.08 4.57
CA HIS A 141 -4.45 -10.83 4.38
C HIS A 141 -5.46 -10.47 5.46
N ILE A 142 -6.59 -9.89 5.05
CA ILE A 142 -7.73 -9.67 5.95
C ILE A 142 -8.66 -10.86 5.83
N VAL A 143 -8.76 -11.66 6.88
CA VAL A 143 -9.63 -12.84 6.91
C VAL A 143 -10.81 -12.59 7.84
N ARG A 144 -12.03 -12.82 7.34
CA ARG A 144 -13.24 -12.81 8.16
C ARG A 144 -13.52 -14.22 8.68
N HIS A 145 -13.33 -14.43 9.98
CA HIS A 145 -13.76 -15.68 10.63
C HIS A 145 -15.22 -15.59 11.05
N LEU A 146 -16.10 -16.29 10.33
CA LEU A 146 -17.48 -16.49 10.77
C LEU A 146 -17.55 -17.65 11.75
N HIS A 147 -17.58 -17.36 13.04
CA HIS A 147 -17.78 -18.38 14.07
C HIS A 147 -19.26 -18.77 14.15
N ARG A 148 -19.62 -19.90 13.55
CA ARG A 148 -20.94 -20.53 13.75
C ARG A 148 -20.86 -21.52 14.90
N ARG A 149 -21.75 -21.38 15.89
CA ARG A 149 -21.80 -22.25 17.08
C ARG A 149 -23.16 -22.93 17.12
N PRO A 150 -23.27 -24.17 16.63
CA PRO A 150 -24.49 -24.93 16.74
C PRO A 150 -24.92 -25.02 18.21
N THR A 151 -26.20 -24.78 18.45
CA THR A 151 -26.81 -24.90 19.77
C THR A 151 -27.55 -26.21 19.85
N TYR A 152 -27.40 -26.91 20.96
CA TYR A 152 -28.02 -28.22 21.18
C TYR A 152 -29.01 -28.12 22.33
N ARG A 153 -30.23 -28.61 22.13
CA ARG A 153 -31.23 -28.71 23.18
C ARG A 153 -31.20 -30.10 23.80
N ARG A 154 -31.34 -30.20 25.12
CA ARG A 154 -31.48 -31.50 25.78
C ARG A 154 -32.78 -32.18 25.35
N THR A 155 -32.75 -33.51 25.27
CA THR A 155 -33.90 -34.34 24.91
C THR A 155 -34.48 -35.12 26.09
N CYS A 156 -33.86 -35.03 27.27
CA CYS A 156 -34.30 -35.70 28.50
C CYS A 156 -35.01 -34.74 29.48
N LYS A 157 -35.60 -35.32 30.53
CA LYS A 157 -36.34 -34.59 31.59
C LYS A 157 -35.47 -34.18 32.80
N CYS A 158 -34.16 -34.44 32.78
CA CYS A 158 -33.28 -34.14 33.90
C CYS A 158 -33.22 -32.63 34.22
N GLN A 159 -33.09 -32.27 35.50
CA GLN A 159 -33.02 -30.88 35.97
C GLN A 159 -31.59 -30.31 35.87
N THR A 160 -31.03 -30.27 34.66
CA THR A 160 -29.70 -29.72 34.37
C THR A 160 -29.78 -28.51 33.41
N ARG A 161 -28.72 -28.13 32.71
CA ARG A 161 -28.77 -27.07 31.70
C ARG A 161 -29.58 -27.55 30.48
N GLY A 162 -30.53 -26.74 30.01
CA GLY A 162 -31.45 -27.11 28.92
C GLY A 162 -30.88 -26.98 27.50
N MET A 163 -29.82 -26.18 27.35
CA MET A 163 -29.19 -25.88 26.07
C MET A 163 -27.67 -25.80 26.22
N LEU A 164 -26.94 -26.35 25.26
CA LEU A 164 -25.48 -26.31 25.17
C LEU A 164 -25.06 -25.48 23.96
N VAL A 165 -24.04 -24.64 24.14
CA VAL A 165 -23.40 -23.84 23.10
C VAL A 165 -21.90 -23.92 23.32
N ALA A 166 -21.12 -24.05 22.25
CA ALA A 166 -19.66 -24.14 22.34
C ALA A 166 -19.03 -22.85 22.93
N PRO A 167 -18.02 -22.97 23.81
CA PRO A 167 -17.31 -21.83 24.40
C PRO A 167 -16.45 -21.10 23.36
N VAL A 168 -15.96 -19.92 23.75
CA VAL A 168 -15.02 -19.10 22.94
C VAL A 168 -13.61 -19.62 23.13
#